data_AF-A0A1F2W8G0-F1
#
_entry.id   AF-A0A1F2W8G0-F1
#
_cell.length_a   1.000
_cell.length_b   1.000
_cell.length_c   1.000
_cell.angle_alpha   90.00
_cell.angle_beta   90.00
_cell.angle_gamma   90.00
#
_symmetry.space_group_name_H-M   'P 1'
#
loop_
_entity.id
_entity.type
_entity.pdbx_description
1 polymer ?
#
loop_
_entity_poly.entity_id
_entity_poly.type
_entity_poly.pdbx_seq_one_letter_code
_entity_poly.pdbx_strand_id
1 'polypeptide(L)' 'MILAEQEPYRRFGQARDPGVPIASKVVRAVSAYVAAIHEGVSPVEALEVLHRGAAYQYDPDVVGALRRVLERREAIAA' A
#
# COMPACT_ATOMS: atom_id res chain seq x y z
N MET A 1 -16.69 -20.45 10.92
CA MET A 1 -17.39 -19.25 10.40
C MET A 1 -16.44 -18.08 10.59
N ILE A 2 -15.63 -17.77 9.57
CA ILE A 2 -14.69 -16.65 9.57
C ILE A 2 -15.21 -15.69 8.49
N LEU A 3 -15.78 -14.57 8.90
CA LEU A 3 -16.29 -13.50 8.03
C LEU A 3 -15.81 -12.15 8.57
N ALA A 4 -14.50 -12.00 8.77
CA ALA A 4 -13.88 -10.74 9.18
C ALA A 4 -12.99 -10.13 8.09
N GLU A 5 -12.92 -10.73 6.90
CA GLU A 5 -11.91 -10.39 5.89
C GLU A 5 -12.27 -9.25 4.93
N GLN A 6 -13.35 -8.49 5.16
CA GLN A 6 -13.77 -7.45 4.21
C GLN A 6 -14.31 -6.17 4.89
N GLU A 7 -13.78 -5.75 6.04
CA GLU A 7 -14.12 -4.42 6.55
C GLU A 7 -13.37 -3.33 5.77
N PRO A 8 -14.07 -2.39 5.11
CA PRO A 8 -13.45 -1.28 4.42
C PRO A 8 -12.76 -0.35 5.43
N TYR A 9 -11.47 -0.13 5.23
CA TYR A 9 -10.61 0.66 6.12
C TYR A 9 -11.02 2.13 6.32
N ARG A 10 -11.96 2.67 5.54
CA ARG A 10 -12.50 4.04 5.71
C ARG A 10 -13.96 4.15 5.31
N ARG A 11 -14.71 4.98 6.06
CA ARG A 11 -15.92 5.65 5.59
C ARG A 11 -15.55 6.94 4.84
N PHE A 12 -16.34 7.26 3.81
CA PHE A 12 -16.18 8.43 2.93
C PHE A 12 -15.81 9.73 3.68
N GLY A 13 -14.76 10.43 3.22
CA GLY A 13 -14.50 11.83 3.57
C GLY A 13 -13.42 12.15 4.62
N GLN A 14 -12.74 11.18 5.24
CA GLN A 14 -11.66 11.48 6.20
C GLN A 14 -10.26 11.34 5.59
N ALA A 15 -9.61 12.49 5.37
CA ALA A 15 -8.19 12.60 5.15
C ALA A 15 -7.45 12.26 6.46
N ARG A 16 -6.74 11.12 6.47
CA ARG A 16 -5.97 10.55 7.59
C ARG A 16 -6.84 10.02 8.74
N ASP A 17 -6.81 8.71 8.97
CA ASP A 17 -7.23 8.12 10.23
C ASP A 17 -6.00 8.00 11.16
N PRO A 18 -5.87 8.86 12.19
CA PRO A 18 -4.77 8.80 13.14
C PRO A 18 -4.85 7.60 14.09
N GLY A 19 -5.98 6.89 14.14
CA GLY A 19 -6.19 5.74 15.03
C GLY A 19 -5.48 4.46 14.59
N VAL A 20 -5.00 4.39 13.33
CA VAL A 20 -4.33 3.20 12.82
C VAL A 20 -2.81 3.29 13.05
N PRO A 21 -2.20 2.30 13.75
CA PRO A 21 -0.76 2.26 13.95
C PRO A 21 0.02 2.27 12.64
N ILE A 22 1.16 2.97 12.63
CA ILE A 22 2.05 3.04 11.45
C ILE A 22 2.47 1.63 10.97
N ALA A 23 2.70 0.70 11.89
CA ALA A 23 3.04 -0.68 11.56
C ALA A 23 1.94 -1.35 10.70
N SER A 24 0.67 -1.17 11.05
CA SER A 24 -0.46 -1.73 10.28
C SER A 24 -0.55 -1.13 8.87
N LYS A 25 -0.26 0.17 8.73
CA LYS A 25 -0.20 0.84 7.42
C LYS A 25 0.92 0.28 6.55
N VAL A 26 2.09 0.05 7.13
CA VAL A 26 3.25 -0.56 6.47
C VAL A 26 2.91 -1.99 6.02
N VAL A 27 2.43 -2.83 6.93
CA VAL A 27 2.07 -4.22 6.61
C VAL A 27 1.09 -4.26 5.45
N ARG A 28 0.03 -3.44 5.49
CA ARG A 28 -0.98 -3.43 4.43
C ARG A 28 -0.42 -3.03 3.07
N ALA A 29 0.36 -1.95 3.00
CA ALA A 29 0.95 -1.48 1.75
C ALA A 29 1.92 -2.53 1.18
N VAL A 30 2.78 -3.11 2.02
CA VAL A 30 3.75 -4.13 1.60
C VAL A 30 3.06 -5.41 1.16
N SER A 31 2.03 -5.88 1.90
CA SER A 31 1.27 -7.07 1.51
C SER A 31 0.60 -6.90 0.14
N ALA A 32 0.02 -5.72 -0.14
CA ALA A 32 -0.58 -5.44 -1.44
C ALA A 32 0.47 -5.41 -2.57
N TYR A 33 1.62 -4.79 -2.32
CA TYR A 33 2.74 -4.80 -3.28
C TYR A 33 3.20 -6.23 -3.56
N VAL A 34 3.46 -7.03 -2.52
CA VAL A 34 3.93 -8.41 -2.65
C VAL A 34 2.92 -9.28 -3.39
N ALA A 35 1.62 -9.11 -3.11
CA ALA A 35 0.57 -9.82 -3.85
C ALA A 35 0.62 -9.48 -5.35
N ALA A 36 0.73 -8.19 -5.71
CA ALA A 36 0.84 -7.77 -7.11
C ALA A 36 2.08 -8.37 -7.80
N ILE A 37 3.24 -8.40 -7.11
CA ILE A 37 4.45 -9.05 -7.64
C ILE A 37 4.23 -10.55 -7.86
N HIS A 38 3.57 -11.25 -6.94
CA HIS A 38 3.24 -12.67 -7.13
C HIS A 38 2.28 -12.93 -8.29
N GLU A 39 1.42 -11.96 -8.61
CA GLU A 39 0.54 -11.98 -9.79
C GLU A 39 1.27 -11.63 -11.10
N GLY A 40 2.58 -11.34 -11.04
CA GLY A 40 3.40 -11.03 -12.20
C GLY A 40 3.37 -9.56 -12.62
N VAL A 41 2.76 -8.68 -11.82
CA VAL A 41 2.74 -7.24 -12.07
C VAL A 41 4.15 -6.68 -11.88
N SER A 42 4.57 -5.78 -12.76
CA SER A 42 5.89 -5.16 -12.63
C SER A 42 5.99 -4.31 -11.35
N PRO A 43 7.17 -4.18 -10.73
CA PRO A 43 7.35 -3.35 -9.54
C PRO A 43 6.87 -1.90 -9.68
N VAL A 44 7.05 -1.30 -10.86
CA VAL A 44 6.61 0.07 -11.15
C VAL A 44 5.09 0.13 -11.22
N GLU A 45 4.47 -0.78 -11.96
CA GLU A 45 3.00 -0.84 -12.10
C GLU A 45 2.32 -1.15 -10.77
N ALA A 46 2.90 -2.04 -9.95
CA ALA A 46 2.42 -2.32 -8.60
C ALA A 46 2.42 -1.04 -7.74
N LEU A 47 3.47 -0.23 -7.80
CA LEU A 47 3.51 1.06 -7.11
C LEU A 47 2.49 2.06 -7.65
N GLU A 48 2.22 2.07 -8.95
CA GLU A 48 1.18 2.93 -9.54
C GLU A 48 -0.23 2.53 -9.07
N VAL A 49 -0.50 1.22 -8.97
CA VAL A 49 -1.75 0.70 -8.39
C VAL A 49 -1.88 1.15 -6.93
N LEU A 50 -0.82 0.99 -6.12
CA LEU A 50 -0.80 1.44 -4.72
C LEU A 50 -0.98 2.96 -4.62
N HIS A 51 -0.33 3.74 -5.51
CA HIS A 51 -0.43 5.19 -5.52
C HIS A 51 -1.84 5.68 -5.86
N ARG A 52 -2.50 5.07 -6.87
CA ARG A 52 -3.93 5.33 -7.16
C ARG A 52 -4.83 4.95 -5.98
N GLY A 53 -4.48 3.89 -5.25
CA GLY A 53 -5.14 3.48 -4.02
C GLY A 53 -4.84 4.36 -2.80
N ALA A 54 -3.78 5.18 -2.80
CA ALA A 54 -3.34 5.93 -1.62
C ALA A 54 -4.33 7.02 -1.17
N ALA A 55 -5.25 7.43 -2.05
CA ALA A 55 -6.33 8.32 -1.65
C ALA A 55 -7.31 7.67 -0.64
N TYR A 56 -7.46 6.34 -0.66
CA TYR A 56 -8.54 5.64 0.06
C TYR A 56 -8.10 4.39 0.83
N GLN A 57 -7.09 3.67 0.37
CA GLN A 57 -6.73 2.33 0.83
C GLN A 57 -5.35 2.26 1.50
N TYR A 58 -4.42 3.14 1.12
CA TYR A 58 -3.04 3.11 1.61
C TYR A 58 -2.61 4.48 2.14
N ASP A 59 -1.62 4.51 3.01
CA ASP A 59 -1.03 5.76 3.48
C ASP A 59 0.00 6.26 2.45
N PRO A 60 -0.14 7.48 1.89
CA PRO A 60 0.73 7.98 0.84
C PRO A 60 2.19 8.12 1.29
N ASP A 61 2.43 8.39 2.57
CA ASP A 61 3.79 8.53 3.12
C ASP A 61 4.50 7.16 3.15
N VAL A 62 3.74 6.10 3.46
CA VAL A 62 4.23 4.71 3.42
C VAL A 62 4.50 4.26 1.98
N VAL A 63 3.58 4.54 1.04
CA VAL A 63 3.79 4.20 -0.39
C VAL A 63 5.00 4.93 -0.95
N GLY A 64 5.18 6.21 -0.62
CA GLY A 64 6.37 6.98 -0.99
C GLY A 64 7.66 6.42 -0.37
N ALA A 65 7.62 5.96 0.88
CA ALA A 65 8.76 5.30 1.51
C ALA A 65 9.11 3.97 0.84
N LEU A 66 8.11 3.16 0.48
CA LEU A 66 8.31 1.90 -0.23
C LEU A 66 8.99 2.13 -1.59
N ARG A 67 8.54 3.12 -2.36
CA ARG A 67 9.19 3.54 -3.61
C ARG A 67 10.68 3.82 -3.41
N ARG A 68 11.03 4.69 -2.45
CA ARG A 68 12.44 5.03 -2.15
C ARG A 68 13.30 3.81 -1.79
N VAL A 69 12.73 2.84 -1.08
CA VAL A 69 13.43 1.59 -0.73
C VAL A 69 13.69 0.74 -1.97
N LEU A 70 12.74 0.67 -2.89
CA LEU A 70 12.86 -0.11 -4.13
C LEU A 70 13.86 0.54 -5.11
N GLU A 71 13.84 1.87 -5.22
CA GLU A 71 14.84 2.63 -5.98
C GLU A 71 16.25 2.37 -5.44
N ARG A 72 16.44 2.46 -4.12
CA ARG A 72 17.72 2.19 -3.46
C ARG A 72 18.23 0.76 -3.67
N ARG A 73 17.32 -0.20 -3.90
CA ARG A 73 17.64 -1.61 -4.13
C ARG A 73 17.80 -1.95 -5.61
N GLU A 74 17.72 -0.97 -6.50
CA GLU A 74 17.78 -1.15 -7.96
C GLU A 74 16.66 -2.06 -8.50
N ALA A 75 15.58 -2.23 -7.72
CA ALA A 75 14.40 -3.00 -8.13
C ALA A 75 13.52 -2.20 -9.10
N ILE A 76 13.67 -0.87 -9.09
CA ILE A 76 13.07 0.08 -10.03
C ILE A 76 14.07 1.22 -10.30
N ALA A 77 13.93 1.89 -11.44
CA ALA A 77 14.65 3.12 -11.72
C ALA A 77 14.15 4.27 -10.82
N ALA A 78 15.08 5.17 -10.46
CA ALA A 78 14.79 6.39 -9.71
C ALA A 78 14.08 7.45 -10.57
#